data_AF-A0A9E4H326-F1
#
_entry.id   AF-A0A9E4H326-F1
#
_cell.length_a   1.000
_cell.length_b   1.000
_cell.length_c   1.000
_cell.angle_alpha   90.00
_cell.angle_beta   90.00
_cell.angle_gamma   90.00
#
_symmetry.space_group_name_H-M   'P 1'
#
loop_
_entity.id
_entity.type
_entity.pdbx_description
1 polymer ?
#
loop_
_entity_poly.entity_id
_entity_poly.type
_entity_poly.pdbx_seq_one_letter_code
_entity_poly.pdbx_strand_id
1 'polypeptide(L)'
;MKALMTVAISMVVLVATAQEPIKTEFWNDGQIKAEFSAAGESVVWASYYYPNGNVREVGRYKNGTPDGFWQSWDENGKRTCESYYVSGVKDGKWLYWTEEGTVQYEVYYDDNEIVDYTKWTRSDVVLED
;
A
#
# COMPACT_ATOMS: atom_id res chain seq x y z
N MET A 1 19.83 8.75 -53.70
CA MET A 1 19.32 7.53 -53.05
C MET A 1 20.31 7.11 -51.98
N LYS A 2 20.02 7.42 -50.72
CA LYS A 2 20.78 6.96 -49.55
C LYS A 2 19.80 6.21 -48.66
N ALA A 3 19.98 4.91 -48.52
CA ALA A 3 19.35 4.13 -47.47
C ALA A 3 20.49 3.52 -46.64
N LEU A 4 20.89 4.23 -45.59
CA LEU A 4 21.64 3.64 -44.50
C LEU A 4 20.61 3.14 -43.49
N MET A 5 20.51 1.82 -43.38
CA MET A 5 19.73 1.14 -42.36
C MET A 5 20.64 0.99 -41.15
N THR A 6 20.43 1.81 -40.12
CA THR A 6 21.15 1.70 -38.84
C THR A 6 20.16 1.77 -37.68
N VAL A 7 19.92 0.58 -37.10
CA VAL A 7 19.73 0.29 -35.68
C VAL A 7 18.72 1.16 -34.92
N ALA A 8 17.49 0.66 -34.81
CA ALA A 8 16.68 0.92 -33.62
C ALA A 8 16.91 -0.26 -32.65
N ILE A 9 17.68 0.03 -31.62
CA ILE A 9 17.94 -0.79 -30.43
C ILE A 9 16.60 -1.39 -29.96
N SER A 10 16.44 -2.70 -30.15
CA SER A 10 15.40 -3.48 -29.50
C SER A 10 15.85 -3.75 -28.05
N MET A 11 15.87 -2.68 -27.25
CA MET A 11 15.63 -2.80 -25.83
C MET A 11 14.24 -2.24 -25.63
N VAL A 12 13.29 -3.13 -25.39
CA VAL A 12 12.19 -2.81 -24.48
C VAL A 12 12.88 -2.51 -23.15
N VAL A 13 13.38 -1.28 -22.99
CA VAL A 13 13.48 -0.71 -21.67
C VAL A 13 12.01 -0.60 -21.28
N LEU A 14 11.54 -1.59 -20.51
CA LEU A 14 10.41 -1.38 -19.64
C LEU A 14 10.90 -0.31 -18.67
N VAL A 15 10.91 0.95 -19.10
CA VAL A 15 10.91 2.05 -18.17
C VAL A 15 9.55 1.87 -17.51
N ALA A 16 9.53 1.15 -16.39
CA ALA A 16 8.54 1.42 -15.39
C ALA A 16 8.75 2.90 -15.10
N THR A 17 8.02 3.75 -15.82
CA THR A 17 7.98 5.16 -15.52
C THR A 17 7.28 5.19 -14.18
N ALA A 18 8.05 5.09 -13.10
CA ALA A 18 7.61 5.55 -11.82
C ALA A 18 7.20 7.00 -12.11
N GLN A 19 5.89 7.23 -12.17
CA GLN A 19 5.35 8.55 -12.41
C GLN A 19 5.93 9.42 -11.30
N GLU A 20 6.73 10.43 -11.69
CA GLU A 20 7.35 11.35 -10.73
C GLU A 20 6.31 11.84 -9.74
N PRO A 21 6.64 11.92 -8.44
CA PRO A 21 5.70 12.38 -7.45
C PRO A 21 5.24 13.80 -7.80
N ILE A 22 3.94 14.02 -7.79
CA ILE A 22 3.33 15.35 -7.94
C ILE A 22 3.54 16.20 -6.68
N LYS A 23 3.80 15.55 -5.55
CA LYS A 23 4.09 16.20 -4.28
C LYS A 23 4.93 15.28 -3.40
N THR A 24 5.94 15.85 -2.75
CA THR A 24 6.69 15.22 -1.68
C THR A 24 6.58 16.10 -0.43
N GLU A 25 6.28 15.46 0.70
CA GLU A 25 6.30 16.09 2.02
C GLU A 25 7.49 15.56 2.80
N PHE A 26 8.08 16.42 3.63
CA PHE A 26 9.25 16.10 4.43
C PHE A 26 8.96 16.26 5.92
N TRP A 27 9.66 15.47 6.74
CA TRP A 27 9.79 15.70 8.17
C TRP A 27 10.70 16.91 8.44
N ASN A 28 10.77 17.37 9.69
CA ASN A 28 11.57 18.55 10.07
C ASN A 28 13.08 18.36 9.85
N ASP A 29 13.55 17.12 9.84
CA ASP A 29 14.95 16.75 9.59
C ASP A 29 15.27 16.56 8.09
N GLY A 30 14.30 16.81 7.21
CA GLY A 30 14.45 16.70 5.76
C GLY A 30 14.24 15.29 5.20
N GLN A 31 13.92 14.29 6.03
CA GLN A 31 13.56 12.97 5.54
C GLN A 31 12.18 12.97 4.89
N ILE A 32 11.97 12.09 3.91
CA ILE A 32 10.68 11.99 3.23
C ILE A 32 9.62 11.49 4.21
N LYS A 33 8.50 12.20 4.26
CA LYS A 33 7.32 11.88 5.09
C LYS A 33 6.22 11.25 4.26
N ALA A 34 5.99 11.79 3.07
CA ALA A 34 4.97 11.29 2.15
C ALA A 34 5.31 11.64 0.71
N GLU A 35 4.91 10.79 -0.21
CA GLU A 35 4.97 11.02 -1.65
C GLU A 35 3.61 10.74 -2.27
N PHE A 36 3.24 11.56 -3.24
CA PHE A 36 1.98 11.46 -3.95
C PHE A 36 2.24 11.40 -5.44
N SER A 37 1.65 10.43 -6.15
CA SER A 37 1.79 10.27 -7.60
C SER A 37 0.41 10.20 -8.25
N ALA A 38 0.14 11.09 -9.21
CA ALA A 38 -1.10 11.05 -9.98
C ALA A 38 -1.17 9.79 -10.85
N ALA A 39 -2.35 9.20 -10.96
CA ALA A 39 -2.65 8.08 -11.86
C ALA A 39 -3.97 8.36 -12.60
N GLY A 40 -3.91 9.15 -13.66
CA GLY A 40 -5.11 9.69 -14.30
C GLY A 40 -5.63 10.95 -13.60
N GLU A 41 -6.86 11.37 -13.92
CA GLU A 41 -7.37 12.69 -13.52
C GLU A 41 -7.76 12.79 -12.04
N SER A 42 -8.19 11.68 -11.44
CA SER A 42 -8.82 11.70 -10.11
C SER A 42 -8.22 10.73 -9.10
N VAL A 43 -7.21 9.96 -9.50
CA VAL A 43 -6.55 8.98 -8.62
C VAL A 43 -5.15 9.49 -8.28
N VAL A 44 -4.80 9.42 -7.00
CA VAL A 44 -3.48 9.77 -6.49
C VAL A 44 -3.03 8.61 -5.60
N TRP A 45 -1.93 7.96 -5.97
CA TRP A 45 -1.23 7.03 -5.09
C TRP A 45 -0.50 7.82 -4.02
N ALA A 46 -0.56 7.34 -2.78
CA ALA A 46 0.14 7.91 -1.64
C ALA A 46 1.02 6.84 -1.01
N SER A 47 2.27 7.21 -0.76
CA SER A 47 3.22 6.45 0.05
C SER A 47 3.60 7.30 1.25
N TYR A 48 3.42 6.77 2.45
CA TYR A 48 3.82 7.41 3.69
C TYR A 48 4.98 6.67 4.31
N TYR A 49 5.88 7.42 4.94
CA TYR A 49 7.11 6.88 5.48
C TYR A 49 7.27 7.25 6.95
N TYR A 50 7.96 6.40 7.70
CA TYR A 50 8.46 6.69 9.04
C TYR A 50 9.70 7.58 8.97
N PRO A 51 10.10 8.25 10.07
CA PRO A 51 11.34 9.03 10.15
C PRO A 51 12.63 8.20 10.02
N ASN A 52 12.55 6.88 9.86
CA ASN A 52 13.70 6.02 9.53
C ASN A 52 13.74 5.67 8.03
N GLY A 53 12.83 6.22 7.23
CA GLY A 53 12.71 5.96 5.79
C GLY A 53 11.90 4.71 5.43
N ASN A 54 11.50 3.89 6.39
CA ASN A 54 10.69 2.71 6.11
C ASN A 54 9.26 3.11 5.73
N VAL A 55 8.68 2.35 4.80
CA VAL A 55 7.28 2.54 4.38
C VAL A 55 6.38 2.28 5.58
N ARG A 56 5.54 3.26 5.90
CA ARG A 56 4.48 3.15 6.91
C ARG A 56 3.20 2.66 6.28
N GLU A 57 2.82 3.23 5.14
CA GLU A 57 1.52 3.01 4.55
C GLU A 57 1.54 3.32 3.06
N VAL A 58 0.86 2.52 2.25
CA VAL A 58 0.62 2.82 0.83
C VAL A 58 -0.82 2.55 0.48
N GLY A 59 -1.35 3.39 -0.39
CA GLY A 59 -2.69 3.24 -0.92
C GLY A 59 -2.99 4.34 -1.92
N ARG A 60 -4.28 4.53 -2.22
CA ARG A 60 -4.68 5.59 -3.15
C ARG A 60 -5.86 6.38 -2.61
N TYR A 61 -5.90 7.61 -3.08
CA TYR A 61 -7.05 8.47 -3.01
C TYR A 61 -7.74 8.49 -4.37
N LYS A 62 -9.07 8.50 -4.37
CA LYS A 62 -9.89 8.80 -5.54
C LYS A 62 -10.80 9.96 -5.19
N ASN A 63 -10.80 11.02 -6.00
CA ASN A 63 -11.55 12.26 -5.74
C ASN A 63 -11.25 12.88 -4.36
N GLY A 64 -10.02 12.73 -3.86
CA GLY A 64 -9.60 13.27 -2.56
C GLY A 64 -9.95 12.42 -1.33
N THR A 65 -10.64 11.29 -1.49
CA THR A 65 -10.97 10.36 -0.39
C THR A 65 -10.22 9.03 -0.54
N PRO A 66 -9.83 8.36 0.57
CA PRO A 66 -9.24 7.01 0.51
C PRO A 66 -10.11 6.05 -0.29
N ASP A 67 -9.52 5.29 -1.21
CA ASP A 67 -10.27 4.40 -2.08
C ASP A 67 -9.44 3.17 -2.46
N GLY A 68 -10.06 2.00 -2.49
CA GLY A 68 -9.40 0.75 -2.81
C GLY A 68 -8.52 0.24 -1.67
N PHE A 69 -7.47 -0.50 -2.07
CA PHE A 69 -6.63 -1.25 -1.15
C PHE A 69 -5.54 -0.38 -0.52
N TRP A 70 -5.34 -0.57 0.78
CA TRP A 70 -4.33 0.09 1.59
C TRP A 70 -3.55 -0.96 2.36
N GLN A 71 -2.23 -0.78 2.44
CA GLN A 71 -1.34 -1.63 3.23
C GLN A 71 -0.57 -0.76 4.21
N SER A 72 -0.40 -1.23 5.45
CA SER A 72 0.45 -0.58 6.44
C SER A 72 1.46 -1.54 7.04
N TRP A 73 2.56 -0.97 7.50
CA TRP A 73 3.67 -1.64 8.15
C TRP A 73 4.08 -0.90 9.42
N ASP A 74 4.80 -1.58 10.31
CA ASP A 74 5.47 -0.97 11.47
C ASP A 74 6.81 -0.34 11.07
N GLU A 75 7.48 0.30 12.05
CA GLU A 75 8.79 0.94 11.83
C GLU A 75 9.89 -0.03 11.40
N ASN A 76 9.71 -1.34 11.60
CA ASN A 76 10.64 -2.39 11.19
C ASN A 76 10.29 -2.99 9.82
N GLY A 77 9.24 -2.50 9.17
CA GLY A 77 8.75 -3.00 7.88
C GLY A 77 7.92 -4.28 7.98
N LYS A 78 7.46 -4.66 9.17
CA LYS A 78 6.52 -5.79 9.33
C LYS A 78 5.10 -5.32 9.02
N ARG A 79 4.37 -6.10 8.23
CA ARG A 79 2.98 -5.77 7.87
C ARG A 79 2.11 -5.74 9.12
N THR A 80 1.27 -4.71 9.24
CA THR A 80 0.36 -4.52 10.38
C THR A 80 -1.10 -4.56 9.95
N CYS A 81 -1.42 -4.07 8.75
CA CYS A 81 -2.80 -4.03 8.24
C CYS A 81 -2.85 -4.10 6.71
N GLU A 82 -3.95 -4.65 6.22
CA GLU A 82 -4.44 -4.59 4.86
C GLU A 82 -5.90 -4.19 4.98
N SER A 83 -6.28 -3.13 4.30
CA SER A 83 -7.58 -2.51 4.43
C SER A 83 -8.14 -2.17 3.06
N TYR A 84 -9.46 -2.04 2.99
CA TYR A 84 -10.14 -1.62 1.79
C TYR A 84 -11.13 -0.51 2.12
N TYR A 85 -11.17 0.48 1.23
CA TYR A 85 -12.03 1.64 1.36
C TYR A 85 -12.82 1.86 0.08
N VAL A 86 -14.02 2.43 0.21
CA VAL A 86 -14.83 2.90 -0.91
C VAL A 86 -15.23 4.34 -0.61
N SER A 87 -14.80 5.31 -1.42
CA SER A 87 -15.14 6.73 -1.23
C SER A 87 -14.88 7.27 0.21
N GLY A 88 -13.82 6.79 0.84
CA GLY A 88 -13.41 7.19 2.19
C GLY A 88 -14.03 6.39 3.34
N VAL A 89 -14.97 5.48 3.08
CA VAL A 89 -15.54 4.60 4.12
C VAL A 89 -14.82 3.25 4.13
N LYS A 90 -14.68 2.65 5.31
CA LYS A 90 -14.16 1.28 5.44
C LYS A 90 -15.19 0.33 4.85
N ASP A 91 -14.76 -0.50 3.93
CA ASP A 91 -15.65 -1.40 3.20
C ASP A 91 -14.90 -2.69 2.86
N GLY A 92 -15.55 -3.83 3.03
CA GLY A 92 -14.97 -5.14 2.74
C GLY A 92 -13.98 -5.63 3.79
N LYS A 93 -13.07 -6.50 3.37
CA LYS A 93 -12.20 -7.26 4.26
C LYS A 93 -10.98 -6.45 4.70
N TRP A 94 -10.78 -6.43 6.01
CA TRP A 94 -9.62 -5.91 6.67
C TRP A 94 -8.90 -7.04 7.39
N LEU A 95 -7.59 -7.06 7.29
CA LEU A 95 -6.74 -8.03 7.96
C LEU A 95 -5.81 -7.27 8.91
N TYR A 96 -5.54 -7.86 10.07
CA TYR A 96 -4.61 -7.34 11.06
C TYR A 96 -3.61 -8.43 11.43
N TRP A 97 -2.33 -8.08 11.47
CA TRP A 97 -1.24 -9.01 11.71
C TRP A 97 -0.67 -8.87 13.11
N THR A 98 -0.16 -9.97 13.65
CA THR A 98 0.68 -9.96 14.87
C THR A 98 2.10 -9.48 14.55
N GLU A 99 2.88 -9.22 15.60
CA GLU A 99 4.31 -8.89 15.46
C GLU A 99 5.15 -10.04 14.85
N GLU A 100 4.65 -11.27 14.90
CA GLU A 100 5.27 -12.45 14.28
C GLU A 100 4.89 -12.61 12.80
N GLY A 101 4.01 -11.74 12.27
CA GLY A 101 3.60 -11.75 10.87
C GLY A 101 2.51 -12.76 10.53
N THR A 102 1.77 -13.28 11.52
CA THR A 102 0.56 -14.08 11.28
C THR A 102 -0.69 -13.21 11.35
N VAL A 103 -1.74 -13.55 10.60
CA VAL A 103 -3.02 -12.85 10.71
C VAL A 103 -3.60 -13.12 12.09
N GLN A 104 -3.90 -12.06 12.84
CA GLN A 104 -4.57 -12.10 14.14
C GLN A 104 -6.07 -11.92 14.01
N TYR A 105 -6.48 -10.99 13.13
CA TYR A 105 -7.89 -10.68 12.91
C TYR A 105 -8.17 -10.55 11.42
N GLU A 106 -9.32 -11.07 11.04
CA GLU A 106 -10.00 -10.78 9.79
C GLU A 106 -11.33 -10.12 10.15
N VAL A 107 -11.55 -8.88 9.70
CA VAL A 107 -12.73 -8.07 10.03
C VAL A 107 -13.40 -7.66 8.72
N TYR A 108 -14.70 -7.84 8.63
CA TYR A 108 -15.50 -7.39 7.50
C TYR A 108 -16.22 -6.10 7.90
N TYR A 109 -16.02 -5.05 7.11
CA TYR A 109 -16.71 -3.79 7.25
C TYR A 109 -17.77 -3.61 6.15
N ASP A 110 -18.88 -3.00 6.51
CA ASP A 110 -19.90 -2.47 5.60
C ASP A 110 -20.22 -1.04 6.06
N ASP A 111 -19.94 -0.05 5.23
CA ASP A 111 -20.11 1.38 5.54
C ASP A 111 -19.57 1.81 6.93
N ASN A 112 -18.30 1.45 7.22
CA ASN A 112 -17.62 1.66 8.51
C ASN A 112 -18.11 0.82 9.70
N GLU A 113 -19.18 0.04 9.56
CA GLU A 113 -19.66 -0.86 10.61
C GLU A 113 -19.01 -2.24 10.49
N ILE A 114 -18.66 -2.86 11.62
CA ILE A 114 -18.18 -4.24 11.63
C ILE A 114 -19.40 -5.15 11.49
N VAL A 115 -19.44 -5.93 10.41
CA VAL A 115 -20.51 -6.90 10.15
C VAL A 115 -20.11 -8.33 10.55
N ASP A 116 -18.82 -8.65 10.50
CA ASP A 116 -18.28 -9.94 10.93
C ASP A 116 -16.81 -9.81 11.31
N TYR A 117 -16.32 -10.71 12.15
CA TYR A 117 -14.89 -10.85 12.39
C TYR A 117 -14.49 -12.26 12.83
N THR A 118 -13.30 -12.68 12.40
CA THR A 118 -12.62 -13.89 12.87
C THR A 118 -11.36 -13.49 13.62
N LYS A 119 -11.20 -14.01 14.83
CA LYS A 119 -9.94 -13.95 15.58
C LYS A 119 -9.20 -15.26 15.40
N TRP A 120 -8.02 -15.19 14.81
CA TRP A 120 -7.14 -16.34 14.67
C TRP A 120 -6.28 -16.45 15.93
N THR A 121 -6.46 -17.55 16.65
CA THR A 121 -5.52 -17.96 17.70
C THR A 121 -4.57 -18.99 17.13
N ARG A 122 -3.31 -18.96 17.54
CA ARG A 122 -2.38 -20.05 17.25
C ARG A 122 -2.99 -21.32 17.85
N SER A 123 -3.46 -22.25 17.02
CA SER A 123 -3.95 -23.53 17.48
C SER A 123 -2.83 -24.18 18.28
N ASP A 124 -3.15 -24.57 19.52
CA ASP A 124 -2.22 -25.28 20.37
C ASP A 124 -1.65 -26.46 19.59
N VAL A 125 -0.33 -26.60 19.67
CA VAL A 125 0.38 -27.80 19.23
C VAL A 125 -0.28 -28.96 19.95
N VAL A 126 -1.05 -29.77 19.24
CA VAL A 126 -1.44 -31.09 19.74
C VAL A 126 -0.15 -31.87 19.81
N LEU A 127 0.44 -31.94 21.01
CA LEU A 127 1.43 -32.96 21.33
C LEU A 127 0.63 -34.26 21.38
N GLU A 128 0.63 -35.02 20.28
CA GLU A 128 0.26 -36.43 20.35
C GLU A 128 1.43 -37.18 21.00
N ASP A 129 1.10 -37.93 22.07
CA ASP A 129 2.02 -38.77 22.86
C ASP A 129 2.67 -39.90 22.03
#